data_AF-A0A1G8M6E3-F1
#
_entry.id   AF-A0A1G8M6E3-F1
#
_cell.length_a   1.000
_cell.length_b   1.000
_cell.length_c   1.000
_cell.angle_alpha   90.00
_cell.angle_beta   90.00
_cell.angle_gamma   90.00
#
_symmetry.space_group_name_H-M   'P 1'
#
loop_
_entity.id
_entity.type
_entity.pdbx_description
1 polymer ?
#
loop_
_entity_poly.entity_id
_entity_poly.type
_entity_poly.pdbx_seq_one_letter_code
_entity_poly.pdbx_strand_id
1 'polypeptide(L)' 'MAQHQPNVDEVVRTIAAETNTPTETVSKIYADTLADYKTDARVFDYMPLLVAKKVRDTLRRTANRKI' A
#
# COMPACT_ATOMS: atom_id res chain seq x y z
N MET A 1 -1.93 -1.89 -25.89
CA MET A 1 -2.62 -1.95 -24.58
C MET A 1 -1.73 -1.22 -23.59
N ALA A 2 -2.13 -0.04 -23.11
CA ALA A 2 -1.36 0.66 -22.10
C ALA A 2 -1.42 -0.17 -20.81
N GLN A 3 -0.29 -0.74 -20.39
CA GLN A 3 -0.14 -1.28 -19.05
C GLN A 3 -0.42 -0.12 -18.10
N HIS A 4 -1.63 -0.07 -17.55
CA HIS A 4 -2.02 0.90 -16.53
C HIS A 4 -1.36 0.47 -15.23
N GLN A 5 -0.03 0.60 -15.16
CA GLN A 5 0.69 0.43 -13.91
C GLN A 5 0.11 1.50 -12.99
N PRO A 6 -0.59 1.13 -11.90
CA PRO A 6 -1.23 2.12 -11.06
C PRO A 6 -0.14 3.04 -10.51
N ASN A 7 -0.30 4.34 -10.72
CA ASN A 7 0.64 5.31 -10.20
C ASN A 7 0.68 5.16 -8.68
N VAL A 8 1.87 4.90 -8.11
CA VAL A 8 2.03 4.65 -6.68
C VAL A 8 1.47 5.81 -5.86
N ASP A 9 1.63 7.04 -6.33
CA ASP A 9 1.05 8.23 -5.70
C ASP A 9 -0.49 8.20 -5.65
N GLU A 10 -1.14 7.74 -6.72
CA GLU A 10 -2.60 7.61 -6.76
C GLU A 10 -3.09 6.51 -5.82
N VAL A 11 -2.36 5.39 -5.74
CA VAL A 11 -2.66 4.29 -4.82
C VAL A 11 -2.56 4.77 -3.37
N VAL A 12 -1.49 5.47 -3.02
CA VAL A 12 -1.28 6.00 -1.66
C VAL A 12 -2.37 7.01 -1.31
N ARG A 13 -2.72 7.95 -2.21
CA ARG A 13 -3.81 8.92 -2.00
C ARG A 13 -5.16 8.24 -1.82
N THR A 14 -5.44 7.22 -2.62
CA THR A 14 -6.68 6.44 -2.53
C THR A 14 -6.79 5.74 -1.18
N ILE A 15 -5.72 5.05 -0.75
CA ILE A 15 -5.71 4.36 0.54
C ILE A 15 -5.87 5.36 1.70
N ALA A 16 -5.17 6.50 1.65
CA ALA A 16 -5.28 7.55 2.67
C ALA A 16 -6.72 8.05 2.84
N ALA A 17 -7.42 8.28 1.73
CA ALA A 17 -8.84 8.66 1.74
C ALA A 17 -9.74 7.54 2.29
N GLU A 18 -9.54 6.29 1.84
CA GLU A 18 -10.32 5.12 2.29
C GLU A 18 -10.17 4.82 3.79
N THR A 19 -8.98 5.04 4.34
CA THR A 19 -8.67 4.70 5.74
C THR A 19 -8.65 5.91 6.67
N ASN A 20 -9.01 7.09 6.17
CA ASN A 20 -8.93 8.36 6.89
C ASN A 20 -7.57 8.54 7.62
N THR A 21 -6.49 8.21 6.91
CA THR A 21 -5.12 8.22 7.44
C THR A 21 -4.28 9.23 6.67
N PRO A 22 -3.37 9.98 7.31
CA PRO A 22 -2.50 10.92 6.61
C PRO A 22 -1.68 10.25 5.50
N THR A 23 -1.63 10.89 4.32
CA THR A 23 -0.88 10.39 3.16
C THR A 23 0.57 10.07 3.50
N GLU A 24 1.24 10.89 4.32
CA GLU A 24 2.61 10.65 4.76
C GLU A 24 2.77 9.32 5.52
N THR A 25 1.82 9.00 6.40
CA THR A 25 1.80 7.73 7.14
C THR A 25 1.57 6.56 6.20
N VAL A 26 0.65 6.70 5.24
CA VAL A 26 0.38 5.67 4.23
C VAL A 26 1.60 5.45 3.33
N SER A 27 2.27 6.51 2.89
CA SER A 27 3.51 6.45 2.09
C SER A 27 4.59 5.68 2.81
N LYS A 28 4.79 5.94 4.11
CA LYS A 28 5.78 5.23 4.92
C LYS A 28 5.49 3.73 5.00
N ILE A 29 4.26 3.36 5.36
CA ILE A 29 3.85 1.95 5.47
C ILE A 29 3.94 1.26 4.10
N TYR A 30 3.59 1.96 3.03
CA TYR A 30 3.71 1.45 1.67
C TYR A 30 5.17 1.18 1.30
N ALA A 31 6.09 2.11 1.56
CA ALA A 31 7.51 1.95 1.29
C ALA A 31 8.12 0.79 2.09
N ASP A 32 7.81 0.70 3.38
CA ASP A 32 8.27 -0.38 4.26
C ASP A 32 7.76 -1.74 3.77
N THR A 33 6.48 -1.82 3.40
CA THR A 33 5.87 -3.05 2.87
C THR A 33 6.45 -3.42 1.50
N LEU A 34 6.72 -2.44 0.64
CA LEU A 34 7.34 -2.68 -0.66
C LEU A 34 8.77 -3.22 -0.49
N ALA A 35 9.54 -2.69 0.45
CA ALA A 35 10.89 -3.17 0.76
C ALA A 35 10.87 -4.61 1.26
N ASP A 36 9.94 -4.94 2.17
CA ASP A 36 9.74 -6.30 2.68
C ASP A 36 9.47 -7.29 1.54
N TYR A 37 8.54 -6.96 0.65
CA TYR A 37 8.20 -7.81 -0.50
C TYR A 37 9.37 -7.96 -1.49
N LYS A 38 10.22 -6.93 -1.64
CA LYS A 38 11.37 -6.97 -2.55
C LYS A 38 12.48 -7.92 -2.10
N THR A 39 12.52 -8.29 -0.82
CA THR A 39 13.60 -9.13 -0.25
C THR A 39 13.67 -10.51 -0.91
N ASP A 40 12.53 -11.12 -1.23
CA ASP A 40 12.44 -12.47 -1.79
C ASP A 40 11.59 -12.58 -3.08
N ALA A 41 11.10 -11.45 -3.61
CA ALA A 41 10.24 -11.46 -4.79
C ALA A 41 11.00 -11.80 -6.07
N ARG A 42 10.45 -12.77 -6.83
CA ARG A 42 10.88 -13.09 -8.20
C ARG A 42 10.02 -12.43 -9.27
N VAL A 43 8.82 -11.95 -8.90
CA VAL A 43 7.84 -11.35 -9.83
C VAL A 43 7.42 -9.99 -9.27
N PHE A 44 7.69 -8.94 -10.04
CA PHE A 44 7.48 -7.55 -9.61
C PHE A 44 6.20 -6.92 -10.19
N ASP A 45 5.64 -7.48 -11.26
CA ASP A 45 4.50 -6.90 -11.99
C ASP A 45 3.25 -6.69 -11.11
N TYR A 46 3.03 -7.59 -10.14
CA TYR A 46 1.89 -7.56 -9.24
C TYR A 46 2.20 -6.96 -7.87
N MET A 47 3.46 -6.60 -7.60
CA MET A 47 3.86 -6.08 -6.28
C MET A 47 3.08 -4.85 -5.84
N PRO A 48 2.82 -3.83 -6.70
CA PRO A 48 2.04 -2.67 -6.28
C PRO A 48 0.65 -3.04 -5.75
N LEU A 49 -0.01 -4.05 -6.32
CA LEU A 49 -1.32 -4.51 -5.89
C LEU A 49 -1.26 -5.22 -4.53
N LEU A 50 -0.24 -6.07 -4.34
CA LEU A 50 -0.05 -6.80 -3.09
C LEU A 50 0.31 -5.87 -1.93
N VAL A 51 1.20 -4.91 -2.19
CA VAL A 51 1.57 -3.87 -1.23
C VAL A 51 0.35 -3.03 -0.87
N ALA A 52 -0.42 -2.54 -1.85
CA ALA A 52 -1.63 -1.78 -1.60
C ALA A 52 -2.64 -2.53 -0.73
N LYS A 53 -2.87 -3.82 -1.00
CA LYS A 53 -3.73 -4.68 -0.18
C LYS A 53 -3.22 -4.78 1.26
N LYS A 54 -1.93 -5.06 1.45
CA LYS A 54 -1.33 -5.22 2.78
C LYS A 54 -1.36 -3.93 3.61
N VAL A 55 -1.16 -2.78 2.97
CA VAL A 55 -1.25 -1.46 3.63
C VAL A 55 -2.67 -1.22 4.13
N ARG A 56 -3.70 -1.44 3.29
CA ARG A 56 -5.11 -1.33 3.69
C ARG A 56 -5.43 -2.24 4.89
N ASP A 57 -5.02 -3.50 4.83
CA ASP A 57 -5.26 -4.45 5.93
C ASP A 57 -4.58 -4.03 7.23
N THR A 58 -3.34 -3.53 7.15
CA THR A 58 -2.59 -3.03 8.31
C THR A 58 -3.29 -1.83 8.95
N LEU A 59 -3.74 -0.87 8.14
CA LEU A 59 -4.45 0.32 8.60
C LEU A 59 -5.81 -0.03 9.22
N ARG A 60 -6.59 -0.91 8.58
CA ARG A 60 -7.87 -1.39 9.14
C ARG A 60 -7.68 -2.13 10.46
N ARG A 61 -6.68 -2.99 10.59
CA ARG A 61 -6.37 -3.68 11.87
C ARG A 61 -5.96 -2.71 12.96
N THR A 62 -5.19 -1.68 12.60
CA THR A 62 -4.72 -0.66 13.55
C THR A 62 -5.89 0.21 14.03
N ALA A 63 -6.78 0.60 13.11
CA ALA A 63 -8.01 1.31 13.45
C ALA A 63 -8.92 0.47 14.38
N ASN A 64 -9.09 -0.83 14.08
CA ASN A 64 -9.95 -1.72 14.85
C ASN A 64 -9.37 -2.08 16.24
N ARG A 65 -8.05 -1.96 16.44
CA ARG A 65 -7.39 -2.16 17.74
C ARG A 65 -7.54 -0.95 18.67
N LYS A 66 -7.95 0.22 18.16
CA LYS A 66 -8.13 1.45 18.94
C LYS A 66 -9.55 1.62 19.53
N ILE A 67 -10.42 0.62 19.38
CA ILE A 67 -11.81 0.60 19.87
C ILE A 67 -11.91 -0.30 21.10
#